data_AF-A0A1J5NND2-F1
#
_entry.id   AF-A0A1J5NND2-F1
#
_cell.length_a   1.000
_cell.length_b   1.000
_cell.length_c   1.000
_cell.angle_alpha   90.00
_cell.angle_beta   90.00
_cell.angle_gamma   90.00
#
_symmetry.space_group_name_H-M   'P 1'
#
loop_
_entity.id
_entity.type
_entity.pdbx_description
1 polymer ?
#
loop_
_entity_poly.entity_id
_entity_poly.type
_entity_poly.pdbx_seq_one_letter_code
_entity_poly.pdbx_strand_id
1 'polypeptide(L)'
;MPKNLKAKAEEMLEILEEAFPEGVPTGEIARRLFNRAGMEEKAKVYRLARSLRDQGHMVYGLGGVYYLCTPQKLRLVGEQRSAYLMGAIGGIVVLLRKAESMIAELPEFERGELVASFMDLRERLKESLLRMASGL
;
A
#
# COMPACT_ATOMS: atom_id res chain seq x y z
N MET A 1 13.31 -17.50 4.02
CA MET A 1 11.91 -17.83 3.68
C MET A 1 11.73 -19.35 3.80
N PRO A 2 10.69 -19.88 4.48
CA PRO A 2 10.48 -21.33 4.57
C PRO A 2 10.27 -21.94 3.18
N LYS A 3 10.81 -23.14 2.92
CA LYS A 3 10.86 -23.78 1.59
C LYS A 3 9.51 -23.79 0.84
N ASN A 4 8.39 -23.98 1.56
CA ASN A 4 7.05 -24.05 0.99
C ASN A 4 6.59 -22.71 0.36
N LEU A 5 6.98 -21.57 0.94
CA LEU A 5 6.60 -20.25 0.39
C LEU A 5 7.35 -19.91 -0.89
N LYS A 6 8.57 -20.44 -1.08
CA LYS A 6 9.36 -20.18 -2.29
C LYS A 6 8.73 -20.89 -3.50
N ALA A 7 8.44 -22.18 -3.35
CA ALA A 7 7.74 -22.95 -4.37
C ALA A 7 6.39 -22.30 -4.75
N LYS A 8 5.61 -21.86 -3.76
CA LYS A 8 4.32 -21.18 -4.02
C LYS A 8 4.48 -19.82 -4.71
N ALA A 9 5.61 -19.12 -4.51
CA ALA A 9 5.88 -17.87 -5.22
C ALA A 9 6.23 -18.16 -6.69
N GLU A 10 7.02 -19.20 -6.95
CA GLU A 10 7.35 -19.67 -8.30
C GLU A 10 6.07 -20.13 -9.04
N GLU A 11 5.21 -20.93 -8.40
CA GLU A 11 3.89 -21.30 -8.95
C GLU A 11 3.02 -20.06 -9.25
N MET A 12 3.06 -19.02 -8.40
CA MET A 12 2.34 -17.77 -8.66
C MET A 12 2.91 -17.04 -9.89
N LEU A 13 4.23 -17.09 -10.09
CA LEU A 13 4.86 -16.47 -11.25
C LEU A 13 4.41 -17.18 -12.54
N GLU A 14 4.43 -18.51 -12.57
CA GLU A 14 3.93 -19.31 -13.71
C GLU A 14 2.48 -18.95 -14.07
N ILE A 15 1.61 -18.85 -13.06
CA ILE A 15 0.21 -18.41 -13.25
C ILE A 15 0.11 -17.03 -13.93
N LEU A 16 1.01 -16.11 -13.58
CA LEU A 16 1.02 -14.75 -14.14
C LEU A 16 1.67 -14.70 -15.53
N GLU A 17 2.63 -15.57 -15.81
CA GLU A 17 3.27 -15.71 -17.12
C GLU A 17 2.28 -16.30 -18.14
N GLU A 18 1.48 -17.30 -17.75
CA GLU A 18 0.40 -17.88 -18.57
C GLU A 18 -0.66 -16.85 -18.98
N ALA A 19 -0.93 -15.88 -18.10
CA ALA A 19 -1.96 -14.85 -18.28
C ALA A 19 -1.37 -13.49 -18.66
N PHE A 20 -0.13 -13.44 -19.14
CA PHE A 20 0.48 -12.19 -19.56
C PHE A 20 -0.05 -11.76 -20.94
N PRO A 21 -0.42 -10.47 -21.13
CA PRO A 21 -0.34 -9.32 -20.20
C PRO A 21 -1.60 -9.00 -19.38
N GLU A 22 -2.65 -9.82 -19.47
CA GLU A 22 -3.99 -9.58 -18.93
C GLU A 22 -4.07 -9.69 -17.40
N GLY A 23 -3.15 -10.42 -16.77
CA GLY A 23 -3.11 -10.63 -15.33
C GLY A 23 -4.21 -11.58 -14.82
N VAL A 24 -4.22 -11.82 -13.51
CA VAL A 24 -5.10 -12.80 -12.87
C VAL A 24 -5.76 -12.21 -11.62
N PRO A 25 -7.09 -12.35 -11.45
CA PRO A 25 -7.78 -11.90 -10.24
C PRO A 25 -7.19 -12.54 -8.97
N THR A 26 -7.01 -11.76 -7.91
CA THR A 26 -6.40 -12.25 -6.64
C THR A 26 -7.16 -13.46 -6.07
N GLY A 27 -8.49 -13.49 -6.20
CA GLY A 27 -9.31 -14.62 -5.76
C GLY A 27 -9.16 -15.88 -6.63
N GLU A 28 -8.73 -15.74 -7.88
CA GLU A 28 -8.40 -16.86 -8.74
C GLU A 28 -7.01 -17.43 -8.43
N ILE A 29 -6.00 -16.56 -8.26
CA ILE A 29 -4.66 -16.98 -7.80
C ILE A 29 -4.76 -17.73 -6.47
N ALA A 30 -5.56 -17.20 -5.52
CA ALA A 30 -5.79 -17.85 -4.24
C ALA A 30 -6.40 -19.26 -4.40
N ARG A 31 -7.41 -19.41 -5.29
CA ARG A 31 -8.01 -20.71 -5.60
C ARG A 31 -7.01 -21.67 -6.21
N ARG A 32 -6.21 -21.25 -7.20
CA ARG A 32 -5.22 -22.10 -7.87
C ARG A 32 -4.12 -22.58 -6.91
N LEU A 33 -3.63 -21.70 -6.03
CA LEU A 33 -2.49 -22.00 -5.14
C LEU A 33 -2.89 -22.70 -3.83
N PHE A 34 -4.09 -22.42 -3.31
CA PHE A 34 -4.50 -22.84 -1.97
C PHE A 34 -5.84 -23.58 -1.92
N ASN A 35 -6.46 -23.86 -3.07
CA ASN A 35 -7.77 -24.50 -3.22
C ASN A 35 -8.93 -23.76 -2.53
N ARG A 36 -8.76 -22.47 -2.19
CA ARG A 36 -9.78 -21.61 -1.56
C ARG A 36 -9.47 -20.13 -1.78
N ALA A 37 -10.49 -19.26 -1.69
CA ALA A 37 -10.37 -17.80 -1.90
C ALA A 37 -10.82 -16.95 -0.70
N GLY A 38 -10.50 -17.40 0.51
CA GLY A 38 -10.75 -16.64 1.73
C GLY A 38 -9.88 -15.39 1.86
N MET A 39 -10.21 -14.53 2.82
CA MET A 39 -9.39 -13.34 3.14
C MET A 39 -7.96 -13.72 3.52
N GLU A 40 -7.78 -14.85 4.22
CA GLU A 40 -6.47 -15.36 4.61
C GLU A 40 -5.63 -15.77 3.39
N GLU A 41 -6.22 -16.41 2.39
CA GLU A 41 -5.52 -16.84 1.18
C GLU A 41 -5.20 -15.67 0.28
N LYS A 42 -6.12 -14.70 0.16
CA LYS A 42 -5.81 -13.44 -0.52
C LYS A 42 -4.61 -12.77 0.17
N ALA A 43 -4.57 -12.71 1.51
CA ALA A 43 -3.43 -12.23 2.29
C ALA A 43 -2.12 -12.97 1.96
N LYS A 44 -2.18 -14.31 1.77
CA LYS A 44 -1.03 -15.11 1.33
C LYS A 44 -0.56 -14.69 -0.07
N VAL A 45 -1.47 -14.46 -1.02
CA VAL A 45 -1.13 -13.96 -2.37
C VAL A 45 -0.39 -12.63 -2.31
N TYR A 46 -0.81 -11.68 -1.46
CA TYR A 46 -0.07 -10.42 -1.28
C TYR A 46 1.37 -10.63 -0.81
N ARG A 47 1.60 -11.60 0.09
CA ARG A 47 2.94 -11.95 0.56
C ARG A 47 3.78 -12.59 -0.54
N LEU A 48 3.22 -13.50 -1.33
CA LEU A 48 3.91 -14.11 -2.46
C LEU A 48 4.31 -13.07 -3.50
N ALA A 49 3.40 -12.17 -3.86
CA ALA A 49 3.70 -11.06 -4.77
C ALA A 49 4.82 -10.16 -4.25
N ARG A 50 4.91 -9.96 -2.93
CA ARG A 50 6.03 -9.24 -2.31
C ARG A 50 7.34 -10.00 -2.48
N SER A 51 7.34 -11.29 -2.16
CA SER A 51 8.53 -12.13 -2.33
C SER A 51 9.02 -12.19 -3.77
N LEU A 52 8.12 -12.13 -4.77
CA LEU A 52 8.49 -12.05 -6.18
C LEU A 52 9.15 -10.70 -6.54
N ARG A 53 8.65 -9.59 -5.98
CA ARG A 53 9.31 -8.28 -6.15
C ARG A 53 10.68 -8.22 -5.50
N ASP A 54 10.83 -8.82 -4.33
CA ASP A 54 12.13 -8.91 -3.65
C ASP A 54 13.15 -9.73 -4.48
N GLN A 55 12.68 -10.56 -5.41
CA GLN A 55 13.48 -11.32 -6.37
C GLN A 55 13.66 -10.61 -7.73
N GLY A 56 13.15 -9.38 -7.89
CA GLY A 56 13.29 -8.58 -9.10
C GLY A 56 12.15 -8.71 -10.11
N HIS A 57 11.12 -9.51 -9.85
CA HIS A 57 9.97 -9.60 -10.75
C HIS A 57 9.02 -8.41 -10.56
N MET A 58 8.53 -7.85 -11.66
CA MET A 58 7.61 -6.71 -11.65
C MET A 58 6.15 -7.14 -11.40
N VAL A 59 5.90 -7.78 -10.25
CA VAL A 59 4.56 -8.29 -9.90
C VAL A 59 3.81 -7.28 -9.03
N TYR A 60 2.74 -6.69 -9.59
CA TYR A 60 1.93 -5.68 -8.91
C TYR A 60 0.43 -5.91 -9.08
N GLY A 61 -0.32 -5.49 -8.07
CA GLY A 61 -1.78 -5.54 -8.07
C GLY A 61 -2.38 -4.21 -8.48
N LEU A 62 -3.41 -4.26 -9.33
CA LEU A 62 -4.23 -3.11 -9.77
C LEU A 62 -5.69 -3.57 -9.81
N GLY A 63 -6.57 -2.93 -9.03
CA GLY A 63 -8.02 -3.23 -9.05
C GLY A 63 -8.40 -4.66 -8.64
N GLY A 64 -7.63 -5.31 -7.76
CA GLY A 64 -7.88 -6.70 -7.34
C GLY A 64 -7.39 -7.77 -8.32
N VAL A 65 -6.63 -7.37 -9.35
CA VAL A 65 -5.95 -8.25 -10.32
C VAL A 65 -4.45 -8.08 -10.15
N TYR A 66 -3.71 -9.18 -10.13
CA TYR A 66 -2.25 -9.19 -10.14
C TYR A 66 -1.73 -9.36 -11.56
N TYR A 67 -0.67 -8.64 -11.89
CA TYR A 67 -0.05 -8.63 -13.20
C TYR A 67 1.45 -8.89 -13.06
N LEU A 68 2.01 -9.59 -14.04
CA LEU A 68 3.42 -9.40 -14.40
C LEU A 68 3.50 -8.14 -15.28
N CYS A 69 4.00 -7.04 -14.73
CA CYS A 69 3.82 -5.72 -15.33
C CYS A 69 4.75 -5.45 -16.52
N THR A 70 4.16 -4.95 -17.61
CA THR A 70 4.87 -4.14 -18.62
C THR A 70 5.13 -2.74 -18.09
N PRO A 71 6.03 -1.94 -18.72
CA PRO A 71 6.24 -0.54 -18.34
C PRO A 71 4.94 0.28 -18.30
N GLN A 72 4.01 0.03 -19.23
CA GLN A 72 2.72 0.70 -19.28
C GLN A 72 1.84 0.32 -18.08
N LYS A 73 1.77 -0.96 -17.72
CA LYS A 73 0.98 -1.39 -16.55
C LYS A 73 1.63 -0.90 -15.25
N LEU A 74 2.96 -0.90 -15.17
CA LEU A 74 3.69 -0.38 -14.02
C LEU A 74 3.42 1.12 -13.79
N ARG A 75 3.34 1.90 -14.87
CA ARG A 75 2.91 3.30 -14.81
C ARG A 75 1.52 3.44 -14.21
N LEU A 76 0.55 2.65 -14.66
CA LEU A 76 -0.83 2.67 -14.11
C LEU A 76 -0.85 2.32 -12.61
N VAL A 77 -0.04 1.33 -12.20
CA VAL A 77 0.15 1.00 -10.77
C VAL A 77 0.72 2.20 -10.00
N GLY A 78 1.71 2.88 -10.57
CA GLY A 78 2.29 4.11 -10.00
C GLY A 78 1.26 5.24 -9.85
N GLU A 79 0.48 5.50 -10.89
CA GLU A 79 -0.59 6.52 -10.89
C GLU A 79 -1.64 6.22 -9.82
N GLN A 80 -2.13 4.97 -9.74
CA GLN A 80 -3.10 4.57 -8.72
C GLN A 80 -2.51 4.73 -7.30
N ARG A 81 -1.26 4.30 -7.07
CA ARG A 81 -0.61 4.44 -5.76
C ARG A 81 -0.38 5.91 -5.38
N SER A 82 -0.01 6.74 -6.35
CA SER A 82 0.12 8.18 -6.15
C SER A 82 -1.21 8.81 -5.73
N ALA A 83 -2.30 8.48 -6.42
CA ALA A 83 -3.65 8.95 -6.07
C ALA A 83 -4.06 8.54 -4.64
N TYR A 84 -3.81 7.29 -4.25
CA TYR A 84 -4.07 6.83 -2.88
C TYR A 84 -3.23 7.58 -1.84
N LEU A 85 -1.93 7.77 -2.10
CA LEU A 85 -1.06 8.49 -1.20
C LEU A 85 -1.48 9.94 -1.04
N MET A 86 -1.81 10.62 -2.14
CA MET A 86 -2.32 12.00 -2.12
C MET A 86 -3.63 12.11 -1.34
N GLY A 87 -4.55 11.17 -1.53
CA GLY A 87 -5.79 11.10 -0.75
C GLY A 87 -5.54 10.92 0.75
N ALA A 88 -4.61 10.03 1.12
CA ALA A 88 -4.23 9.80 2.52
C ALA A 88 -3.60 11.04 3.15
N ILE A 89 -2.65 11.69 2.46
CA ILE A 89 -2.03 12.95 2.90
C ILE A 89 -3.08 14.05 3.05
N GLY A 90 -3.98 14.21 2.08
CA GLY A 90 -5.08 15.17 2.15
C GLY A 90 -5.98 14.95 3.37
N GLY A 91 -6.32 13.69 3.66
CA GLY A 91 -7.09 13.33 4.86
C GLY A 91 -6.40 13.73 6.16
N ILE A 92 -5.09 13.50 6.27
CA ILE A 92 -4.29 13.90 7.44
C ILE A 92 -4.28 15.42 7.59
N VAL A 93 -4.08 16.16 6.51
CA VAL A 93 -4.09 17.64 6.54
C VAL A 93 -5.45 18.18 7.00
N VAL A 94 -6.56 17.60 6.53
CA VAL A 94 -7.91 17.98 6.97
C VAL A 94 -8.10 17.70 8.46
N LEU A 95 -7.63 16.54 8.95
CA LEU A 95 -7.68 16.20 10.37
C LEU A 95 -6.94 17.24 11.22
N LEU A 96 -5.73 17.63 10.82
CA LEU A 96 -4.93 18.62 11.53
C LEU A 96 -5.63 19.99 11.58
N ARG A 97 -6.21 20.45 10.46
CA ARG A 97 -6.99 21.71 10.43
C ARG A 97 -8.21 21.69 11.35
N LYS A 98 -8.91 20.55 11.38
CA LYS A 98 -10.07 20.37 12.28
C LYS A 98 -9.62 20.40 13.74
N ALA A 99 -8.52 19.73 14.06
CA ALA A 99 -7.96 19.76 15.40
C ALA A 99 -7.53 21.18 15.82
N GLU A 100 -6.90 21.95 14.94
CA GLU A 100 -6.58 23.37 15.21
C GLU A 100 -7.82 24.19 15.55
N SER A 101 -8.93 23.97 14.82
CA SER A 101 -10.21 24.65 15.07
C SER A 101 -10.81 24.25 16.42
N MET A 102 -10.83 22.96 16.74
CA MET A 102 -11.33 22.45 18.03
C MET A 102 -10.50 22.95 19.21
N ILE A 103 -9.18 22.98 19.07
CA ILE A 103 -8.26 23.48 20.11
C ILE A 103 -8.51 24.97 20.38
N ALA A 104 -8.83 25.76 19.36
CA ALA A 104 -9.15 27.18 19.52
C ALA A 104 -10.41 27.42 20.36
N GLU A 105 -11.34 26.45 20.36
CA GLU A 105 -12.60 26.48 21.12
C GLU A 105 -12.48 25.93 22.55
N LEU A 106 -11.40 25.21 22.89
CA LEU A 106 -11.21 24.64 24.23
C LEU A 106 -10.96 25.71 25.29
N PRO A 107 -11.34 25.50 26.56
CA PRO A 107 -10.91 26.35 27.66
C PRO A 107 -9.37 26.38 27.79
N GLU A 108 -8.80 27.51 28.20
CA GLU A 108 -7.36 27.75 28.24
C GLU A 108 -6.58 26.72 29.10
N PHE A 109 -7.22 26.22 30.16
CA PHE A 109 -6.66 25.18 31.04
C PHE A 109 -6.57 23.78 30.40
N GLU A 110 -7.27 23.53 29.29
CA GLU A 110 -7.24 22.25 28.55
C GLU A 110 -6.36 22.32 27.29
N ARG A 111 -5.89 23.52 26.91
CA ARG A 111 -5.14 23.74 25.65
C ARG A 111 -3.69 23.25 25.72
N GLY A 112 -3.02 23.36 26.86
CA GLY A 112 -1.56 23.25 26.96
C GLY A 112 -0.97 21.96 26.37
N GLU A 113 -1.37 20.80 26.90
CA GLU A 113 -0.84 19.51 26.44
C GLU A 113 -1.34 19.14 25.04
N LEU A 114 -2.60 19.47 24.72
CA LEU A 114 -3.20 19.12 23.44
C LEU A 114 -2.57 19.90 22.29
N VAL A 115 -2.35 21.22 22.45
CA VAL A 115 -1.65 22.06 21.48
C VAL A 115 -0.24 21.52 21.22
N ALA A 116 0.52 21.23 22.28
CA ALA A 116 1.88 20.73 22.16
C ALA A 116 1.94 19.40 21.39
N SER A 117 1.02 18.47 21.70
CA SER A 117 0.93 17.18 21.01
C SER A 117 0.60 17.32 19.51
N PHE A 118 -0.34 18.21 19.16
CA PHE A 118 -0.68 18.44 17.75
C PHE A 118 0.42 19.16 16.97
N MET A 119 1.14 20.11 17.59
CA MET A 119 2.28 20.76 16.96
C MET A 119 3.42 19.77 16.69
N ASP A 120 3.75 18.88 17.63
CA ASP A 120 4.72 17.80 17.41
C ASP A 120 4.32 16.90 16.23
N LEU A 121 3.06 16.45 16.21
CA LEU A 121 2.54 15.63 15.13
C LEU A 121 2.66 16.32 13.77
N ARG A 122 2.36 17.63 13.70
CA ARG A 122 2.45 18.42 12.47
C ARG A 122 3.88 18.52 11.96
N GLU A 123 4.85 18.83 12.83
CA GLU A 123 6.25 18.93 12.41
C GLU A 123 6.81 17.57 11.98
N ARG A 124 6.50 16.49 12.71
CA ARG A 124 6.90 15.13 12.31
C ARG A 124 6.34 14.71 10.96
N LEU A 125 5.08 15.09 10.67
CA LEU A 125 4.47 14.85 9.36
C LEU A 125 5.18 15.63 8.26
N LYS A 126 5.43 16.93 8.48
CA LYS A 126 6.15 17.79 7.54
C LYS A 126 7.54 17.26 7.23
N GLU A 127 8.32 16.89 8.24
CA GLU A 127 9.65 16.29 8.07
C GLU A 127 9.59 14.98 7.29
N SER A 128 8.58 14.13 7.55
CA SER A 128 8.39 12.88 6.84
C SER A 128 8.07 13.12 5.36
N LEU A 129 7.19 14.08 5.07
CA LEU A 129 6.85 14.46 3.70
C LEU A 129 8.05 15.06 2.95
N LEU A 130 8.83 15.92 3.62
CA LEU A 130 10.06 16.48 3.05
C LEU A 130 11.09 15.39 2.75
N ARG A 131 11.31 14.44 3.67
CA ARG A 131 12.20 13.29 3.43
C ARG A 131 11.75 12.44 2.24
N MET A 132 10.44 12.22 2.10
CA MET A 132 9.89 11.49 0.95
C MET A 132 10.10 12.26 -0.36
N ALA A 133 10.00 13.60 -0.35
CA ALA A 133 10.22 14.44 -1.52
C ALA A 133 11.71 14.53 -1.91
N SER A 134 12.62 14.54 -0.94
CA SER A 134 14.08 14.65 -1.14
C SER A 134 14.79 13.32 -1.42
N GLY A 135 14.09 12.18 -1.31
CA GLY A 135 14.59 10.85 -1.62
C GLY A 135 14.46 10.44 -3.09
N LEU A 136 14.08 11.40 -3.94
CA LEU A 136 14.13 11.38 -5.42
C LEU A 136 15.24 12.32 -5.87
#